data_AF-A0A832NAA4-F1
#
_entry.id   AF-A0A832NAA4-F1
#
_cell.length_a   1.000
_cell.length_b   1.000
_cell.length_c   1.000
_cell.angle_alpha   90.00
_cell.angle_beta   90.00
_cell.angle_gamma   90.00
#
_symmetry.space_group_name_H-M   'P 1'
#
loop_
_entity.id
_entity.type
_entity.pdbx_description
1 polymer ?
#
loop_
_entity_poly.entity_id
_entity_poly.type
_entity_poly.pdbx_seq_one_letter_code
_entity_poly.pdbx_strand_id
1 'polypeptide(L)'
;MGSIREYRLLLRERIRRLSVAEAFEYIDAIQSFKGDWPLVVARSALFESEKPVELEGLTPIPTTHGALAFVEFYADEEGLASSLAGKLGVSPEVLRSALERGVPLHRLAPPEVVEELENVGNYLRVFLFEAAVPLGEGPLQSSALASLEWVTDFDVVEVEVPGVDPEAVLAELEKSQYVGEYLRRLEKLFAGAETKARRLLLVRGEGEAKTKLSEVEAMVAQVVERVPALKTTVMYSRLLPPL
;
A
#
# COMPACT_ATOMS: atom_id res chain seq x y z
N MET A 1 17.44 -18.97 15.06
CA MET A 1 17.60 -17.58 15.52
C MET A 1 17.19 -16.68 14.37
N GLY A 2 15.99 -16.12 14.40
CA GLY A 2 15.53 -15.17 13.39
C GLY A 2 16.28 -13.84 13.54
N SER A 3 16.69 -13.24 12.43
CA SER A 3 17.32 -11.92 12.42
C SER A 3 16.38 -10.89 13.07
N ILE A 4 16.91 -10.06 13.96
CA ILE A 4 16.18 -9.01 14.69
C ILE A 4 15.58 -7.94 13.74
N ARG A 5 15.93 -7.96 12.44
CA ARG A 5 15.52 -6.95 11.44
C ARG A 5 14.79 -7.51 10.23
N GLU A 6 14.11 -8.64 10.39
CA GLU A 6 13.38 -9.22 9.27
C GLU A 6 12.10 -8.43 8.95
N TYR A 7 12.16 -7.61 7.90
CA TYR A 7 10.98 -6.95 7.35
C TYR A 7 10.14 -7.96 6.56
N ARG A 8 8.86 -8.07 6.91
CA ARG A 8 7.90 -8.94 6.21
C ARG A 8 6.52 -8.30 6.20
N LEU A 9 5.79 -8.50 5.11
CA LEU A 9 4.35 -8.31 5.06
C LEU A 9 3.69 -9.39 5.94
N LEU A 10 2.75 -8.99 6.78
CA LEU A 10 2.02 -9.89 7.66
C LEU A 10 0.82 -10.48 6.90
N LEU A 11 1.17 -11.26 5.88
CA LEU A 11 0.29 -11.98 4.97
C LEU A 11 0.69 -13.46 4.92
N ARG A 12 -0.23 -14.31 4.44
CA ARG A 12 0.08 -15.74 4.25
C ARG A 12 1.25 -15.89 3.28
N GLU A 13 2.16 -16.82 3.58
CA GLU A 13 3.35 -17.11 2.78
C GLU A 13 3.05 -17.34 1.29
N ARG A 14 1.93 -18.00 0.98
CA ARG A 14 1.50 -18.22 -0.41
C ARG A 14 1.28 -16.92 -1.19
N ILE A 15 0.80 -15.87 -0.53
CA ILE A 15 0.52 -14.57 -1.15
C ILE A 15 1.85 -13.81 -1.32
N ARG A 16 2.71 -13.83 -0.31
CA ARG A 16 4.02 -13.14 -0.33
C ARG A 16 4.97 -13.61 -1.44
N ARG A 17 4.74 -14.79 -2.01
CA ARG A 17 5.52 -15.36 -3.12
C ARG A 17 5.03 -14.94 -4.51
N LEU A 18 3.84 -14.36 -4.59
CA LEU A 18 3.26 -13.85 -5.83
C LEU A 18 3.97 -12.56 -6.25
N SER A 19 3.96 -12.29 -7.55
CA SER A 19 4.20 -10.96 -8.09
C SER A 19 3.14 -9.97 -7.63
N VAL A 20 3.44 -8.68 -7.67
CA VAL A 20 2.47 -7.62 -7.38
C VAL A 20 1.24 -7.72 -8.31
N ALA A 21 1.46 -8.03 -9.59
CA ALA A 21 0.41 -8.29 -10.57
C ALA A 21 -0.49 -9.47 -10.15
N GLU A 22 0.09 -10.62 -9.81
CA GLU A 22 -0.66 -11.81 -9.37
C GLU A 22 -1.36 -11.61 -8.02
N ALA A 23 -0.81 -10.75 -7.15
CA ALA A 23 -1.37 -10.45 -5.84
C ALA A 23 -2.40 -9.31 -5.87
N PHE A 24 -2.65 -8.69 -7.03
CA PHE A 24 -3.43 -7.45 -7.13
C PHE A 24 -4.79 -7.52 -6.44
N GLU A 25 -5.55 -8.60 -6.63
CA GLU A 25 -6.87 -8.77 -5.98
C GLU A 25 -6.77 -8.81 -4.45
N TYR A 26 -5.69 -9.39 -3.90
CA TYR A 26 -5.47 -9.39 -2.45
C TYR A 26 -5.08 -8.00 -1.95
N ILE A 27 -4.25 -7.28 -2.72
CA ILE A 27 -3.83 -5.92 -2.40
C ILE A 27 -5.06 -5.00 -2.41
N ASP A 28 -5.86 -5.05 -3.47
CA ASP A 28 -7.09 -4.27 -3.61
C ASP A 28 -8.09 -4.60 -2.50
N ALA A 29 -8.35 -5.89 -2.21
CA ALA A 29 -9.25 -6.27 -1.13
C ALA A 29 -8.82 -5.75 0.25
N ILE A 30 -7.50 -5.65 0.51
CA ILE A 30 -6.97 -5.05 1.73
C ILE A 30 -7.13 -3.54 1.69
N GLN A 31 -6.68 -2.90 0.61
CA GLN A 31 -6.59 -1.46 0.48
C GLN A 31 -7.95 -0.77 0.37
N SER A 32 -8.95 -1.45 -0.18
CA SER A 32 -10.34 -1.00 -0.27
C SER A 32 -11.16 -1.26 1.01
N PHE A 33 -10.58 -1.92 2.02
CA PHE A 33 -11.25 -2.12 3.30
C PHE A 33 -11.38 -0.79 4.06
N LYS A 34 -12.62 -0.37 4.35
CA LYS A 34 -12.91 0.87 5.09
C LYS A 34 -12.92 0.62 6.59
N GLY A 35 -11.74 0.37 7.15
CA GLY A 35 -11.54 0.18 8.59
C GLY A 35 -11.51 1.51 9.35
N ASP A 36 -12.00 1.50 10.58
CA ASP A 36 -11.88 2.62 11.53
C ASP A 36 -10.49 2.60 12.19
N TRP A 37 -9.50 3.08 11.46
CA TRP A 37 -8.11 3.10 11.94
C TRP A 37 -7.81 4.33 12.80
N PRO A 38 -7.10 4.18 13.93
CA PRO A 38 -6.84 5.27 14.87
C PRO A 38 -5.90 6.37 14.37
N LEU A 39 -5.23 6.15 13.24
CA LEU A 39 -4.30 7.10 12.62
C LEU A 39 -4.76 7.41 11.20
N VAL A 40 -4.70 8.69 10.82
CA VAL A 40 -4.95 9.17 9.46
C VAL A 40 -3.70 9.85 8.93
N VAL A 41 -3.26 9.48 7.72
CA VAL A 41 -2.05 10.01 7.08
C VAL A 41 -2.42 10.61 5.72
N ALA A 42 -2.15 11.90 5.53
CA ALA A 42 -2.33 12.58 4.25
C ALA A 42 -1.11 13.46 3.92
N ARG A 43 -0.91 13.80 2.64
CA ARG A 43 0.10 14.82 2.26
C ARG A 43 -0.35 16.18 2.79
N SER A 44 0.59 16.97 3.33
CA SER A 44 0.32 18.30 3.90
C SER A 44 -0.48 19.22 2.97
N ALA A 45 -0.14 19.21 1.68
CA ALA A 45 -0.82 20.01 0.65
C ALA A 45 -2.33 19.77 0.55
N LEU A 46 -2.84 18.60 0.99
CA LEU A 46 -4.27 18.29 0.99
C LEU A 46 -5.02 19.00 2.13
N PHE A 47 -4.34 19.26 3.26
CA PHE A 47 -4.92 20.01 4.39
C PHE A 47 -4.87 21.52 4.17
N GLU A 48 -4.01 21.99 3.27
CA GLU A 48 -3.83 23.41 2.93
C GLU A 48 -4.71 23.88 1.77
N SER A 49 -5.44 22.96 1.10
CA SER A 49 -6.32 23.29 0.00
C SER A 49 -7.59 24.00 0.48
N GLU A 50 -7.85 25.20 -0.04
CA GLU A 50 -9.11 25.94 0.18
C GLU A 50 -10.32 25.30 -0.50
N LYS A 51 -10.10 24.39 -1.47
CA LYS A 51 -11.15 23.67 -2.16
C LYS A 51 -11.40 22.32 -1.50
N PRO A 52 -12.66 21.89 -1.33
CA PRO A 52 -12.96 20.54 -0.89
C PRO A 52 -12.40 19.57 -1.93
N VAL A 53 -11.36 18.84 -1.53
CA VAL A 53 -10.81 17.73 -2.29
C VAL A 53 -11.53 16.50 -1.77
N GLU A 54 -12.23 15.79 -2.66
CA GLU A 54 -12.71 14.43 -2.32
C GLU A 54 -11.47 13.59 -1.99
N LEU A 55 -11.50 12.80 -0.92
CA LEU A 55 -10.35 12.00 -0.51
C LEU A 55 -10.76 10.54 -0.41
N GLU A 56 -9.96 9.68 -1.00
CA GLU A 56 -10.13 8.23 -0.89
C GLU A 56 -9.19 7.70 0.19
N GLY A 57 -9.75 6.86 1.07
CA GLY A 57 -9.01 6.20 2.14
C GLY A 57 -8.49 4.85 1.69
N LEU A 58 -7.20 4.61 1.94
CA LEU A 58 -6.51 3.38 1.60
C LEU A 58 -5.98 2.72 2.88
N THR A 59 -6.34 1.46 3.09
CA THR A 59 -5.86 0.64 4.23
C THR A 59 -4.54 -0.04 3.87
N PRO A 60 -3.41 0.25 4.54
CA PRO A 60 -2.14 -0.35 4.20
C PRO A 60 -2.10 -1.84 4.60
N ILE A 61 -1.18 -2.57 3.99
CA ILE A 61 -0.85 -3.94 4.37
C ILE A 61 0.03 -3.90 5.63
N PRO A 62 -0.33 -4.63 6.70
CA PRO A 62 0.47 -4.66 7.93
C PRO A 62 1.82 -5.33 7.71
N THR A 63 2.87 -4.83 8.37
CA THR A 63 4.24 -5.37 8.29
C THR A 63 4.88 -5.52 9.65
N THR A 64 6.02 -6.20 9.74
CA THR A 64 6.78 -6.32 11.00
C THR A 64 7.34 -4.99 11.52
N HIS A 65 7.52 -3.99 10.65
CA HIS A 65 8.07 -2.67 10.99
C HIS A 65 7.22 -1.56 10.36
N GLY A 66 5.93 -1.54 10.73
CA GLY A 66 4.95 -0.55 10.31
C GLY A 66 3.96 -1.09 9.30
N ALA A 67 3.76 -0.39 8.17
CA ALA A 67 2.81 -0.77 7.13
C ALA A 67 3.34 -0.47 5.72
N LEU A 68 2.73 -1.07 4.70
CA LEU A 68 3.05 -0.83 3.29
C LEU A 68 1.77 -0.63 2.47
N ALA A 69 1.70 0.45 1.70
CA ALA A 69 0.60 0.75 0.80
C ALA A 69 1.09 0.79 -0.65
N PHE A 70 0.36 0.15 -1.58
CA PHE A 70 0.54 0.35 -3.01
C PHE A 70 -0.32 1.53 -3.45
N VAL A 71 0.29 2.71 -3.58
CA VAL A 71 -0.45 3.97 -3.73
C VAL A 71 -0.99 4.18 -5.13
N GLU A 72 -0.29 3.67 -6.15
CA GLU A 72 -0.69 3.82 -7.55
C GLU A 72 -0.28 2.59 -8.37
N PHE A 73 -1.06 2.29 -9.40
CA PHE A 73 -0.78 1.26 -10.39
C PHE A 73 -0.93 1.84 -11.80
N TYR A 74 0.05 1.58 -12.65
CA TYR A 74 0.03 1.98 -14.05
C TYR A 74 -0.12 0.75 -14.93
N ALA A 75 -1.13 0.78 -15.80
CA ALA A 75 -1.45 -0.32 -16.71
C ALA A 75 -0.90 -0.08 -18.11
N ASP A 76 -0.75 -1.15 -18.88
CA ASP A 76 -0.61 -1.14 -20.33
C ASP A 76 -1.90 -0.58 -20.95
N GLU A 77 -1.90 0.70 -21.28
CA GLU A 77 -3.12 1.38 -21.74
C GLU A 77 -3.63 0.79 -23.06
N GLU A 78 -2.75 0.33 -23.94
CA GLU A 78 -3.13 -0.27 -25.22
C GLU A 78 -3.80 -1.64 -25.01
N GLY A 79 -3.18 -2.49 -24.19
CA GLY A 79 -3.74 -3.80 -23.84
C GLY A 79 -5.08 -3.68 -23.10
N LEU A 80 -5.17 -2.75 -22.15
CA LEU A 80 -6.38 -2.52 -21.36
C LEU A 80 -7.51 -1.92 -22.20
N ALA A 81 -7.21 -0.91 -23.03
CA ALA A 81 -8.18 -0.31 -23.94
C ALA A 81 -8.77 -1.33 -24.92
N SER A 82 -7.93 -2.21 -25.48
CA SER A 82 -8.37 -3.26 -26.40
C SER A 82 -9.30 -4.27 -25.73
N SER A 83 -9.02 -4.64 -24.48
CA SER A 83 -9.86 -5.55 -23.70
C SER A 83 -11.22 -4.93 -23.36
N LEU A 84 -11.21 -3.66 -22.93
CA LEU A 84 -12.42 -2.90 -22.59
C LEU A 84 -13.30 -2.58 -23.81
N ALA A 85 -12.69 -2.29 -24.96
CA ALA A 85 -13.40 -1.91 -26.19
C ALA A 85 -14.44 -2.97 -26.59
N GLY A 86 -14.06 -4.25 -26.53
CA GLY A 86 -14.96 -5.36 -26.86
C GLY A 86 -16.16 -5.48 -25.91
N LYS A 87 -15.99 -5.11 -24.63
CA LYS A 87 -17.03 -5.18 -23.61
C LYS A 87 -17.95 -3.95 -23.61
N LEU A 88 -17.39 -2.77 -23.83
CA LEU A 88 -18.12 -1.50 -23.80
C LEU A 88 -18.75 -1.12 -25.13
N GLY A 89 -18.36 -1.77 -26.23
CA GLY A 89 -18.78 -1.39 -27.59
C GLY A 89 -18.26 -0.01 -28.01
N VAL A 90 -17.13 0.41 -27.44
CA VAL A 90 -16.45 1.69 -27.70
C VAL A 90 -15.13 1.42 -28.44
N SER A 91 -14.69 2.34 -29.30
CA SER A 91 -13.43 2.16 -30.03
C SER A 91 -12.22 2.13 -29.06
N PRO A 92 -11.23 1.25 -29.28
CA PRO A 92 -10.01 1.21 -28.47
C PRO A 92 -9.28 2.55 -28.41
N GLU A 93 -9.29 3.34 -29.49
CA GLU A 93 -8.61 4.64 -29.55
C GLU A 93 -9.22 5.66 -28.58
N VAL A 94 -10.55 5.64 -28.41
CA VAL A 94 -11.24 6.52 -27.45
C VAL A 94 -10.88 6.14 -26.02
N LEU A 95 -10.86 4.85 -25.72
CA LEU A 95 -10.50 4.34 -24.40
C LEU A 95 -9.02 4.59 -24.08
N ARG A 96 -8.13 4.33 -25.04
CA ARG A 96 -6.69 4.61 -24.90
C ARG A 96 -6.44 6.09 -24.60
N SER A 97 -7.07 6.99 -25.38
CA SER A 97 -6.93 8.44 -25.14
C SER A 97 -7.44 8.87 -23.75
N ALA A 98 -8.42 8.17 -23.19
CA ALA A 98 -8.90 8.46 -21.84
C ALA A 98 -7.94 7.90 -20.76
N LEU A 99 -7.44 6.69 -20.95
CA LEU A 99 -6.43 6.07 -20.05
C LEU A 99 -5.12 6.87 -20.03
N GLU A 100 -4.61 7.28 -21.19
CA GLU A 100 -3.40 8.13 -21.33
C GLU A 100 -3.55 9.49 -20.62
N ARG A 101 -4.78 9.98 -20.43
CA ARG A 101 -5.08 11.20 -19.67
C ARG A 101 -5.21 10.95 -18.16
N GLY A 102 -5.01 9.72 -17.70
CA GLY A 102 -5.14 9.33 -16.30
C GLY A 102 -6.60 9.18 -15.82
N VAL A 103 -7.57 9.02 -16.73
CA VAL A 103 -8.97 8.86 -16.31
C VAL A 103 -9.13 7.52 -15.56
N PRO A 104 -9.66 7.52 -14.32
CA PRO A 104 -9.83 6.28 -13.55
C PRO A 104 -10.72 5.25 -14.24
N LEU A 105 -10.36 3.96 -14.10
CA LEU A 105 -11.06 2.87 -14.76
C LEU A 105 -12.55 2.79 -14.41
N HIS A 106 -12.91 3.02 -13.13
CA HIS A 106 -14.30 3.03 -12.67
C HIS A 106 -15.15 4.18 -13.27
N ARG A 107 -14.51 5.22 -13.84
CA ARG A 107 -15.18 6.29 -14.61
C ARG A 107 -15.30 5.94 -16.09
N LEU A 108 -14.46 5.04 -16.59
CA LEU A 108 -14.45 4.60 -17.99
C LEU A 108 -15.40 3.44 -18.25
N ALA A 109 -15.60 2.58 -17.25
CA ALA A 109 -16.39 1.38 -17.36
C ALA A 109 -17.30 1.22 -16.13
N PRO A 110 -18.54 0.74 -16.30
CA PRO A 110 -19.40 0.33 -15.18
C PRO A 110 -18.69 -0.72 -14.30
N PRO A 111 -18.96 -0.75 -12.97
CA PRO A 111 -18.34 -1.71 -12.06
C PRO A 111 -18.44 -3.15 -12.54
N GLU A 112 -19.58 -3.55 -13.13
CA GLU A 112 -19.81 -4.90 -13.62
C GLU A 112 -18.82 -5.26 -14.75
N VAL A 113 -18.51 -4.30 -15.62
CA VAL A 113 -17.55 -4.49 -16.71
C VAL A 113 -16.11 -4.55 -16.20
N VAL A 114 -15.81 -3.79 -15.14
CA VAL A 114 -14.49 -3.81 -14.47
C VAL A 114 -14.30 -5.11 -13.70
N GLU A 115 -15.33 -5.59 -13.01
CA GLU A 115 -15.33 -6.88 -12.30
C GLU A 115 -15.19 -8.05 -13.29
N GLU A 116 -15.73 -7.93 -14.49
CA GLU A 116 -15.54 -8.90 -15.57
C GLU A 116 -14.15 -8.83 -16.25
N LEU A 117 -13.32 -7.83 -15.96
CA LEU A 117 -11.91 -7.85 -16.36
C LEU A 117 -11.17 -8.85 -15.47
N GLU A 118 -11.35 -10.14 -15.76
CA GLU A 118 -10.57 -11.18 -15.12
C GLU A 118 -9.07 -10.86 -15.26
N ASN A 119 -8.33 -10.91 -14.15
CA ASN A 119 -6.90 -10.67 -14.11
C ASN A 119 -6.48 -9.23 -14.51
N VAL A 120 -7.11 -8.19 -13.95
CA VAL A 120 -6.63 -6.79 -14.06
C VAL A 120 -5.11 -6.68 -13.83
N GLY A 121 -4.58 -7.50 -12.90
CA GLY A 121 -3.14 -7.65 -12.64
C GLY A 121 -2.27 -7.87 -13.89
N ASN A 122 -2.77 -8.57 -14.91
CA ASN A 122 -2.03 -8.86 -16.15
C ASN A 122 -1.77 -7.61 -17.01
N TYR A 123 -2.58 -6.57 -16.83
CA TYR A 123 -2.41 -5.30 -17.52
C TYR A 123 -1.47 -4.38 -16.74
N LEU A 124 -1.15 -4.68 -15.48
CA LEU A 124 -0.27 -3.83 -14.67
C LEU A 124 1.17 -3.93 -15.15
N ARG A 125 1.82 -2.77 -15.27
CA ARG A 125 3.23 -2.63 -15.68
C ARG A 125 4.08 -2.09 -14.57
N VAL A 126 3.64 -1.02 -13.92
CA VAL A 126 4.39 -0.33 -12.86
C VAL A 126 3.48 -0.15 -11.64
N PHE A 127 4.07 -0.20 -10.46
CA PHE A 127 3.41 0.16 -9.21
C PHE A 127 4.27 1.17 -8.45
N LEU A 128 3.59 2.05 -7.70
CA LEU A 128 4.21 2.91 -6.71
C LEU A 128 3.76 2.44 -5.33
N PHE A 129 4.67 2.48 -4.36
CA PHE A 129 4.38 2.08 -3.00
C PHE A 129 4.96 3.05 -1.99
N GLU A 130 4.38 3.06 -0.80
CA GLU A 130 4.78 3.85 0.35
C GLU A 130 4.89 2.91 1.57
N ALA A 131 6.08 2.83 2.16
CA ALA A 131 6.32 2.14 3.42
C ALA A 131 6.32 3.15 4.57
N ALA A 132 5.44 2.94 5.55
CA ALA A 132 5.41 3.71 6.77
C ALA A 132 6.15 2.95 7.88
N VAL A 133 7.28 3.48 8.33
CA VAL A 133 8.18 2.84 9.30
C VAL A 133 8.25 3.67 10.58
N PRO A 134 7.73 3.18 11.73
CA PRO A 134 7.86 3.90 12.99
C PRO A 134 9.31 3.91 13.46
N LEU A 135 9.80 5.09 13.84
CA LEU A 135 11.18 5.28 14.29
C LEU A 135 11.27 5.30 15.82
N GLY A 136 12.36 4.73 16.32
CA GLY A 136 12.78 4.79 17.71
C GLY A 136 13.62 6.03 18.01
N GLU A 137 14.29 5.97 19.16
CA GLU A 137 15.27 6.97 19.57
C GLU A 137 16.54 6.84 18.72
N GLY A 138 17.03 7.96 18.20
CA GLY A 138 18.25 8.01 17.40
C GLY A 138 18.15 8.97 16.21
N PRO A 139 19.29 9.44 15.69
CA PRO A 139 19.30 10.31 14.52
C PRO A 139 18.88 9.52 13.27
N LEU A 140 18.06 10.14 12.42
CA LEU A 140 17.83 9.67 11.06
C LEU A 140 18.84 10.40 10.16
N GLN A 141 19.67 9.66 9.46
CA GLN A 141 20.57 10.23 8.45
C GLN A 141 19.91 10.10 7.07
N SER A 142 19.42 11.20 6.52
CA SER A 142 18.77 11.24 5.19
C SER A 142 19.66 10.68 4.08
N SER A 143 20.98 10.87 4.17
CA SER A 143 21.96 10.31 3.23
C SER A 143 21.95 8.79 3.18
N ALA A 144 21.55 8.10 4.26
CA ALA A 144 21.43 6.65 4.29
C ALA A 144 20.31 6.16 3.37
N LEU A 145 19.21 6.90 3.27
CA LEU A 145 18.08 6.60 2.38
C LEU A 145 18.37 7.02 0.94
N ALA A 146 18.98 8.19 0.75
CA ALA A 146 19.34 8.70 -0.58
C ALA A 146 20.34 7.80 -1.35
N SER A 147 21.04 6.90 -0.64
CA SER A 147 21.93 5.90 -1.25
C SER A 147 21.20 4.69 -1.87
N LEU A 148 19.90 4.55 -1.63
CA LEU A 148 19.09 3.44 -2.15
C LEU A 148 18.48 3.84 -3.50
N GLU A 149 18.89 3.18 -4.58
CA GLU A 149 18.51 3.53 -5.96
C GLU A 149 16.99 3.50 -6.22
N TRP A 150 16.25 2.67 -5.47
CA TRP A 150 14.80 2.53 -5.65
C TRP A 150 13.98 3.59 -4.91
N VAL A 151 14.58 4.32 -3.96
CA VAL A 151 13.87 5.32 -3.16
C VAL A 151 13.68 6.57 -4.00
N THR A 152 12.42 6.89 -4.30
CA THR A 152 12.07 8.07 -5.10
C THR A 152 11.90 9.32 -4.23
N ASP A 153 11.37 9.16 -3.02
CA ASP A 153 11.10 10.24 -2.09
C ASP A 153 10.94 9.68 -0.66
N PHE A 154 11.15 10.52 0.36
CA PHE A 154 10.83 10.17 1.73
C PHE A 154 10.47 11.39 2.57
N ASP A 155 9.64 11.18 3.59
CA ASP A 155 9.22 12.21 4.52
C ASP A 155 9.21 11.68 5.96
N VAL A 156 9.34 12.57 6.94
CA VAL A 156 9.28 12.21 8.37
C VAL A 156 8.28 13.11 9.05
N VAL A 157 7.25 12.50 9.63
CA VAL A 157 6.21 13.21 10.36
C VAL A 157 6.24 12.83 11.83
N GLU A 158 6.01 13.79 12.72
CA GLU A 158 5.78 13.52 14.13
C GLU A 158 4.29 13.32 14.36
N VAL A 159 3.92 12.13 14.86
CA VAL A 159 2.52 11.74 15.01
C VAL A 159 2.34 10.75 16.14
N GLU A 160 1.13 10.69 16.66
CA GLU A 160 0.69 9.67 17.60
C GLU A 160 0.47 8.34 16.86
N VAL A 161 1.40 7.40 17.07
CA VAL A 161 1.41 6.10 16.37
C VAL A 161 0.75 5.02 17.24
N PRO A 162 -0.35 4.39 16.77
CA PRO A 162 -0.97 3.23 17.41
C PRO A 162 -0.15 1.98 17.07
N GLY A 163 0.68 1.54 18.01
CA GLY A 163 1.64 0.46 17.80
C GLY A 163 1.16 -0.88 18.33
N VAL A 164 1.25 -1.93 17.53
CA VAL A 164 0.96 -3.31 17.93
C VAL A 164 2.17 -4.22 17.67
N ASP A 165 2.39 -5.20 18.55
CA ASP A 165 3.41 -6.23 18.35
C ASP A 165 3.09 -7.05 17.08
N PRO A 166 4.02 -7.17 16.11
CA PRO A 166 3.83 -7.99 14.92
C PRO A 166 3.41 -9.44 15.21
N GLU A 167 3.83 -10.03 16.34
CA GLU A 167 3.44 -11.40 16.71
C GLU A 167 1.94 -11.50 17.04
N ALA A 168 1.35 -10.45 17.63
CA ALA A 168 -0.10 -10.39 17.87
C ALA A 168 -0.89 -10.28 16.56
N VAL A 169 -0.37 -9.52 15.60
CA VAL A 169 -0.95 -9.40 14.25
C VAL A 169 -0.88 -10.75 13.51
N LEU A 170 0.26 -11.44 13.59
CA LEU A 170 0.42 -12.80 13.05
C LEU A 170 -0.57 -13.79 13.67
N ALA A 171 -0.78 -13.73 14.99
CA ALA A 171 -1.75 -14.59 15.65
C ALA A 171 -3.19 -14.37 15.13
N GLU A 172 -3.57 -13.14 14.79
CA GLU A 172 -4.86 -12.88 14.15
C GLU A 172 -4.91 -13.36 12.69
N LEU A 173 -3.81 -13.26 11.95
CA LEU A 173 -3.69 -13.82 10.59
C LEU A 173 -3.90 -15.35 10.59
N GLU A 174 -3.29 -16.05 11.54
CA GLU A 174 -3.38 -17.51 11.66
C GLU A 174 -4.81 -18.00 11.97
N LYS A 175 -5.55 -17.23 12.78
CA LYS A 175 -6.95 -17.50 13.13
C LYS A 175 -7.93 -17.21 11.99
N SER A 176 -7.53 -16.40 11.00
CA SER A 176 -8.42 -15.87 9.97
C SER A 176 -8.47 -16.78 8.74
N GLN A 177 -9.67 -17.12 8.28
CA GLN A 177 -9.83 -17.92 7.06
C GLN A 177 -9.88 -17.05 5.81
N TYR A 178 -10.41 -15.83 5.92
CA TYR A 178 -10.62 -14.89 4.82
C TYR A 178 -9.97 -13.53 5.11
N VAL A 179 -9.60 -12.80 4.06
CA VAL A 179 -8.98 -11.46 4.18
C VAL A 179 -9.87 -10.50 4.94
N GLY A 180 -11.17 -10.43 4.63
CA GLY A 180 -12.09 -9.56 5.36
C GLY A 180 -12.29 -9.93 6.84
N GLU A 181 -12.13 -11.20 7.21
CA GLU A 181 -12.13 -11.61 8.63
C GLU A 181 -10.86 -11.10 9.33
N TYR A 182 -9.71 -11.26 8.68
CA TYR A 182 -8.43 -10.77 9.17
C TYR A 182 -8.47 -9.27 9.43
N LEU A 183 -8.93 -8.47 8.47
CA LEU A 183 -8.99 -7.02 8.59
C LEU A 183 -9.91 -6.54 9.73
N ARG A 184 -11.07 -7.19 9.92
CA ARG A 184 -11.96 -6.91 11.07
C ARG A 184 -11.33 -7.27 12.42
N ARG A 185 -10.48 -8.30 12.47
CA ARG A 185 -9.73 -8.66 13.68
C ARG A 185 -8.64 -7.63 13.97
N LEU A 186 -7.95 -7.16 12.93
CA LEU A 186 -6.97 -6.08 13.06
C LEU A 186 -7.61 -4.79 13.55
N GLU A 187 -8.76 -4.39 13.01
CA GLU A 187 -9.49 -3.19 13.47
C GLU A 187 -9.74 -3.24 14.99
N LYS A 188 -10.23 -4.37 15.51
CA LYS A 188 -10.42 -4.58 16.96
C LYS A 188 -9.11 -4.56 17.74
N LEU A 189 -8.04 -5.14 17.18
CA LEU A 189 -6.72 -5.17 17.80
C LEU A 189 -6.12 -3.77 17.92
N PHE A 190 -6.25 -2.95 16.87
CA PHE A 190 -5.72 -1.59 16.83
C PHE A 190 -6.59 -0.58 17.59
N ALA A 191 -7.90 -0.79 17.70
CA ALA A 191 -8.78 0.05 18.51
C ALA A 191 -8.39 0.08 20.01
N GLY A 192 -7.73 -0.98 20.50
CA GLY A 192 -7.21 -1.06 21.87
C GLY A 192 -5.71 -0.81 21.98
N ALA A 193 -5.04 -0.40 20.91
CA ALA A 193 -3.58 -0.22 20.90
C ALA A 193 -3.16 1.00 21.72
N GLU A 194 -2.01 0.89 22.40
CA GLU A 194 -1.40 2.04 23.05
C GLU A 194 -0.82 2.98 21.98
N THR A 195 -1.21 4.25 22.06
CA THR A 195 -0.73 5.28 21.15
C THR A 195 0.44 6.04 21.77
N LYS A 196 1.51 6.25 21.01
CA LYS A 196 2.71 7.00 21.46
C LYS A 196 3.13 8.02 20.43
N ALA A 197 3.48 9.23 20.87
CA ALA A 197 4.12 10.23 20.02
C ALA A 197 5.46 9.68 19.50
N ARG A 198 5.58 9.57 18.17
CA ARG A 198 6.75 9.03 17.49
C ARG A 198 6.97 9.73 16.15
N ARG A 199 8.18 9.59 15.62
CA ARG A 199 8.44 9.90 14.22
C ARG A 199 8.02 8.72 13.36
N LEU A 200 7.27 8.99 12.31
CA LEU A 200 6.89 8.03 11.28
C LEU A 200 7.61 8.41 9.99
N LEU A 201 8.48 7.52 9.52
CA LEU A 201 9.16 7.66 8.24
C LEU A 201 8.25 7.10 7.14
N LEU A 202 7.95 7.91 6.13
CA LEU A 202 7.24 7.50 4.92
C LEU A 202 8.26 7.41 3.79
N VAL A 203 8.56 6.21 3.30
CA VAL A 203 9.50 6.00 2.17
C VAL A 203 8.73 5.57 0.93
N ARG A 204 8.97 6.23 -0.19
CA ARG A 204 8.31 5.97 -1.46
C ARG A 204 9.27 5.31 -2.44
N GLY A 205 8.71 4.43 -3.25
CA GLY A 205 9.43 3.73 -4.30
C GLY A 205 8.50 3.31 -5.42
N GLU A 206 9.12 2.86 -6.50
CA GLU A 206 8.43 2.31 -7.66
C GLU A 206 9.07 0.97 -8.07
N GLY A 207 8.31 0.17 -8.80
CA GLY A 207 8.78 -1.11 -9.31
C GLY A 207 7.89 -1.65 -10.43
N GLU A 208 8.36 -2.70 -11.08
CA GLU A 208 7.59 -3.38 -12.12
C GLU A 208 6.56 -4.34 -11.51
N ALA A 209 5.34 -4.41 -12.03
CA ALA A 209 4.28 -5.25 -11.47
C ALA A 209 4.63 -6.77 -11.44
N LYS A 210 5.62 -7.20 -12.22
CA LYS A 210 6.16 -8.57 -12.20
C LYS A 210 7.06 -8.88 -10.98
N THR A 211 7.50 -7.86 -10.24
CA THR A 211 8.30 -7.98 -9.01
C THR A 211 7.51 -8.73 -7.94
N LYS A 212 8.16 -9.64 -7.22
CA LYS A 212 7.53 -10.40 -6.14
C LYS A 212 7.33 -9.54 -4.90
N LEU A 213 6.26 -9.80 -4.16
CA LEU A 213 6.06 -9.15 -2.85
C LEU A 213 7.25 -9.38 -1.90
N SER A 214 7.86 -10.57 -1.93
CA SER A 214 9.09 -10.84 -1.18
C SER A 214 10.30 -10.01 -1.61
N GLU A 215 10.34 -9.56 -2.86
CA GLU A 215 11.40 -8.66 -3.36
C GLU A 215 11.13 -7.22 -2.88
N VAL A 216 9.87 -6.77 -2.86
CA VAL A 216 9.46 -5.52 -2.22
C VAL A 216 9.80 -5.52 -0.72
N GLU A 217 9.58 -6.65 -0.03
CA GLU A 217 10.02 -6.83 1.37
C GLU A 217 11.53 -6.63 1.51
N ALA A 218 12.34 -7.20 0.60
CA ALA A 218 13.79 -7.06 0.61
C ALA A 218 14.23 -5.62 0.30
N MET A 219 13.51 -4.89 -0.55
CA MET A 219 13.75 -3.46 -0.79
C MET A 219 13.56 -2.66 0.50
N VAL A 220 12.43 -2.82 1.17
CA VAL A 220 12.13 -2.07 2.41
C VAL A 220 12.97 -2.54 3.60
N ALA A 221 13.40 -3.80 3.63
CA ALA A 221 14.35 -4.30 4.62
C ALA A 221 15.65 -3.46 4.63
N GLN A 222 16.11 -2.99 3.47
CA GLN A 222 17.29 -2.13 3.37
C GLN A 222 17.09 -0.80 4.11
N VAL A 223 15.87 -0.24 4.11
CA VAL A 223 15.51 0.96 4.89
C VAL A 223 15.55 0.64 6.37
N VAL A 224 14.86 -0.43 6.80
CA VAL A 224 14.79 -0.87 8.20
C VAL A 224 16.17 -1.11 8.80
N GLU A 225 17.13 -1.59 8.01
CA GLU A 225 18.51 -1.80 8.45
C GLU A 225 19.32 -0.51 8.63
N ARG A 226 18.94 0.58 7.96
CA ARG A 226 19.67 1.85 7.91
C ARG A 226 19.13 2.92 8.86
N VAL A 227 17.92 2.72 9.38
CA VAL A 227 17.23 3.68 10.25
C VAL A 227 16.97 3.06 11.62
N PRO A 228 16.71 3.85 12.68
CA PRO A 228 16.31 3.32 13.98
C PRO A 228 14.87 2.80 13.94
N ALA A 229 14.56 1.84 13.07
CA ALA A 229 13.22 1.29 12.89
C ALA A 229 12.78 0.48 14.12
N LEU A 230 11.52 0.65 14.52
CA LEU A 230 10.90 -0.15 15.56
C LEU A 230 10.24 -1.39 14.96
N LYS A 231 10.42 -2.54 15.61
CA LYS A 231 9.65 -3.75 15.31
C LYS A 231 8.24 -3.58 15.90
N THR A 232 7.39 -2.85 15.19
CA THR A 232 6.02 -2.51 15.60
C THR A 232 5.18 -2.36 14.35
N THR A 233 4.04 -3.05 14.29
CA THR A 233 3.06 -2.88 13.22
C THR A 233 2.21 -1.65 13.48
N VAL A 234 1.90 -0.91 12.42
CA VAL A 234 1.04 0.27 12.45
C VAL A 234 -0.04 0.08 11.40
N MET A 235 -1.26 0.52 11.69
CA MET A 235 -2.36 0.62 10.74
C MET A 235 -2.89 2.04 10.75
N TYR A 236 -3.27 2.54 9.57
CA TYR A 236 -3.75 3.91 9.39
C TYR A 236 -4.63 4.01 8.14
N SER A 237 -5.42 5.07 8.06
CA SER A 237 -6.12 5.46 6.84
C SER A 237 -5.22 6.40 6.05
N ARG A 238 -4.71 5.95 4.89
CA ARG A 238 -3.94 6.81 3.97
C ARG A 238 -4.91 7.56 3.06
N LEU A 239 -4.96 8.89 3.16
CA LEU A 239 -5.85 9.72 2.34
C LEU A 239 -5.16 10.19 1.06
N LEU A 240 -5.68 9.77 -0.09
CA LEU A 240 -5.18 10.16 -1.41
C LEU A 240 -6.24 11.01 -2.13
N PRO A 241 -5.84 12.01 -2.94
CA PRO A 241 -6.77 12.64 -3.85
C PRO A 241 -7.22 11.60 -4.91
N PRO A 242 -8.47 11.65 -5.38
CA PRO A 242 -8.91 10.84 -6.51
C PRO A 242 -8.10 11.26 -7.74
N LEU A 243 -7.59 10.27 -8.46
CA LEU A 243 -6.93 10.46 -9.75
C LEU A 243 -7.91 11.03 -10.80
#